data_AF-A0A851ZBW2-F1
#
_entry.id   AF-A0A851ZBW2-F1
#
_cell.length_a   1.000
_cell.length_b   1.000
_cell.length_c   1.000
_cell.angle_alpha   90.00
_cell.angle_beta   90.00
_cell.angle_gamma   90.00
#
_symmetry.space_group_name_H-M   'P 1'
#
loop_
_entity.id
_entity.type
_entity.pdbx_description
1 polymer ?
#
loop_
_entity_poly.entity_id
_entity_poly.type
_entity_poly.pdbx_seq_one_letter_code
_entity_poly.pdbx_strand_id
1 'polypeptide(L)' 'DTSEPLCSYVTQLYYQLSRIDWDYEAEPTHVKGIHYGPDIAQPIDIDSGLHSRCFVSDYLWSLVPTRW' A
#
# COMPACT_ATOMS: atom_id res chain seq x y z
N ASP A 1 4.77 7.92 -26.72
CA ASP A 1 4.43 8.55 -25.43
C ASP A 1 3.00 8.14 -25.07
N THR A 2 2.85 6.92 -24.58
CA THR A 2 1.56 6.23 -24.32
C THR A 2 1.50 5.64 -22.91
N SER A 3 2.53 5.86 -22.10
CA SER A 3 2.72 5.27 -20.77
C SER A 3 1.97 6.02 -19.66
N GLU A 4 1.71 7.31 -19.83
CA GLU A 4 1.05 8.18 -18.84
C GLU A 4 -0.36 7.69 -18.43
N PRO A 5 -1.30 7.41 -19.38
CA PRO A 5 -2.63 6.91 -19.04
C PRO A 5 -2.58 5.53 -18.38
N LEU A 6 -1.65 4.68 -18.81
CA LEU A 6 -1.49 3.32 -18.27
C LEU A 6 -0.96 3.37 -16.83
N CYS A 7 0.00 4.25 -16.54
CA CYS A 7 0.56 4.42 -15.20
C CYS A 7 -0.50 4.92 -14.21
N SER A 8 -1.29 5.93 -14.60
CA SER A 8 -2.38 6.46 -13.79
C SER A 8 -3.43 5.39 -13.51
N TYR A 9 -3.82 4.62 -14.54
CA TYR A 9 -4.79 3.53 -14.40
C TYR A 9 -4.29 2.43 -13.45
N VAL A 10 -3.04 1.98 -13.60
CA VAL A 10 -2.47 0.93 -12.75
C VAL A 10 -2.37 1.40 -11.29
N THR A 11 -1.92 2.63 -11.05
CA THR A 11 -1.86 3.22 -9.71
C THR A 11 -3.24 3.30 -9.07
N GLN A 12 -4.24 3.77 -9.83
CA GLN A 12 -5.63 3.85 -9.36
C GLN A 12 -6.20 2.47 -9.05
N LEU A 13 -5.91 1.45 -9.86
CA LEU A 13 -6.35 0.08 -9.64
C LEU A 13 -5.77 -0.49 -8.33
N TYR A 14 -4.47 -0.29 -8.09
CA TYR A 14 -3.84 -0.71 -6.84
C TYR A 14 -4.46 0.01 -5.64
N TYR A 15 -4.73 1.31 -5.73
CA TYR A 15 -5.43 2.03 -4.67
C TYR A 15 -6.84 1.51 -4.44
N GLN A 16 -7.59 1.17 -5.49
CA GLN A 16 -8.94 0.59 -5.32
C GLN A 16 -8.92 -0.76 -4.62
N LEU A 17 -7.90 -1.58 -4.90
CA LEU A 17 -7.74 -2.91 -4.29
C LEU A 17 -7.25 -2.83 -2.85
N SER A 18 -6.17 -2.08 -2.61
CA SER A 18 -5.50 -2.04 -1.30
C SER A 18 -6.06 -0.98 -0.37
N ARG A 19 -6.61 0.10 -0.92
CA ARG A 19 -7.00 1.32 -0.20
C ARG A 19 -5.84 1.97 0.55
N ILE A 20 -4.61 1.75 0.10
CA ILE A 20 -3.40 2.33 0.71
C ILE A 20 -2.94 3.54 -0.09
N ASP A 21 -2.72 4.64 0.62
CA ASP A 21 -1.99 5.80 0.12
C ASP A 21 -0.58 5.82 0.73
N TRP A 22 0.44 5.99 -0.10
CA TRP A 22 1.84 5.83 0.32
C TRP A 22 2.52 7.18 0.58
N ASP A 23 3.38 7.22 1.60
CA ASP A 23 4.26 8.36 1.88
C ASP A 23 5.49 8.29 0.96
N TYR A 24 5.44 9.02 -0.15
CA TYR A 24 6.52 9.05 -1.14
C TYR A 24 7.77 9.82 -0.70
N GLU A 25 7.70 10.52 0.43
CA GLU A 25 8.83 11.24 1.04
C GLU A 25 9.51 10.40 2.13
N ALA A 26 9.02 9.18 2.40
CA ALA A 26 9.61 8.26 3.37
C ALA A 26 10.99 7.74 2.93
N GLU A 27 11.80 7.30 3.90
CA GLU A 27 13.07 6.64 3.61
C GLU A 27 12.85 5.35 2.79
N PRO A 28 13.76 4.97 1.87
CA PRO A 28 13.55 3.82 0.98
C PRO A 28 13.32 2.47 1.68
N THR A 29 13.78 2.33 2.92
CA THR A 29 13.57 1.13 3.74
C THR A 29 12.25 1.16 4.50
N HIS A 30 11.58 2.31 4.59
CA HIS A 30 10.31 2.47 5.29
C HIS A 30 9.14 2.31 4.32
N VAL A 31 8.37 1.24 4.50
CA VAL A 31 7.07 1.07 3.87
C VAL A 31 6.06 1.83 4.72
N LYS A 32 5.76 3.07 4.32
CA LYS A 32 4.97 4.01 5.12
C LYS A 32 3.80 4.57 4.34
N GLY A 33 2.63 4.65 4.98
CA GLY A 33 1.40 5.08 4.33
C GLY A 33 0.19 5.06 5.24
N ILE A 34 -1.00 5.18 4.66
CA ILE A 34 -2.28 5.15 5.37
C ILE A 34 -3.21 4.18 4.64
N HIS A 35 -3.79 3.23 5.38
CA HIS A 35 -4.84 2.33 4.89
C HIS A 35 -6.23 2.90 5.20
N TYR A 36 -7.06 3.09 4.17
CA TYR A 36 -8.43 3.59 4.24
C TYR A 36 -9.45 2.46 4.09
N GLY A 37 -9.64 1.70 5.17
CA GLY A 37 -10.70 0.70 5.29
C GLY A 37 -12.10 1.30 5.52
N PRO A 38 -13.12 0.46 5.80
CA PRO A 38 -14.46 0.92 6.17
C PRO A 38 -14.50 1.62 7.55
N ASP A 39 -13.48 1.38 8.38
CA ASP A 39 -13.33 1.95 9.72
C ASP A 39 -12.40 3.18 9.71
N ILE A 40 -11.90 3.56 10.89
CA ILE A 40 -10.91 4.64 11.06
C ILE A 40 -9.63 4.29 10.28
N ALA A 41 -9.13 5.25 9.51
CA ALA A 41 -7.88 5.10 8.76
C ALA A 41 -6.72 4.68 9.67
N GLN A 42 -5.93 3.71 9.22
CA GLN A 42 -4.83 3.12 10.01
C GLN A 42 -3.48 3.50 9.40
N PRO A 43 -2.51 3.96 10.20
CA PRO A 43 -1.17 4.23 9.71
C PRO A 43 -0.44 2.90 9.43
N ILE A 44 0.41 2.93 8.40
CA ILE A 44 1.39 1.89 8.08
C ILE A 44 2.77 2.52 8.27
N ASP A 45 3.62 1.88 9.06
CA ASP A 45 5.01 2.27 9.24
C ASP A 45 5.84 1.00 9.54
N ILE A 46 6.55 0.50 8.54
CA ILE A 46 7.32 -0.75 8.62
C ILE A 46 8.73 -0.50 8.10
N ASP A 47 9.74 -0.79 8.91
CA ASP A 47 11.11 -0.89 8.43
C ASP A 47 11.33 -2.22 7.70
N SER A 48 11.23 -2.18 6.37
CA SER A 48 11.43 -3.34 5.50
C SER A 48 12.85 -3.93 5.55
N GLY A 49 13.83 -3.21 6.12
CA GLY A 49 15.16 -3.75 6.39
C GLY A 49 15.19 -4.81 7.49
N LEU A 50 14.19 -4.81 8.37
CA LEU A 50 14.05 -5.75 9.49
C LEU A 50 13.09 -6.92 9.19
N HIS A 51 12.47 -6.92 8.01
CA HIS A 51 11.42 -7.88 7.66
C HIS A 51 11.68 -8.56 6.31
N SER A 52 11.18 -9.79 6.16
CA SER A 52 11.20 -10.45 4.86
C SER A 52 10.15 -9.82 3.93
N ARG A 53 10.39 -9.90 2.62
CA ARG A 53 9.42 -9.44 1.60
C ARG A 53 8.06 -10.15 1.72
N CYS A 54 8.07 -11.43 2.09
CA CYS A 54 6.85 -12.20 2.33
C CYS A 54 6.08 -11.63 3.52
N PHE A 55 6.75 -11.38 4.64
CA PHE A 55 6.10 -10.78 5.83
C PHE A 55 5.46 -9.43 5.49
N VAL A 56 6.18 -8.53 4.81
CA VAL A 56 5.65 -7.22 4.41
C VAL A 56 4.41 -7.40 3.53
N SER A 57 4.47 -8.30 2.55
CA SER A 57 3.34 -8.57 1.65
C SER A 57 2.14 -9.14 2.40
N ASP A 58 2.35 -10.15 3.24
CA ASP A 58 1.30 -10.81 4.02
C ASP A 58 0.63 -9.82 4.99
N TYR A 59 1.43 -8.96 5.64
CA TYR A 59 0.93 -7.90 6.50
C TYR A 59 0.03 -6.92 5.72
N LEU A 60 0.50 -6.38 4.60
CA LEU A 60 -0.26 -5.43 3.81
C LEU A 60 -1.59 -6.02 3.31
N TRP A 61 -1.57 -7.27 2.84
CA TRP A 61 -2.79 -7.96 2.41
C TRP A 61 -3.73 -8.32 3.56
N SER A 62 -3.23 -8.49 4.78
CA SER A 62 -4.08 -8.70 5.96
C SER A 62 -4.95 -7.49 6.31
N LEU A 63 -4.58 -6.29 5.85
CA LEU A 63 -5.37 -5.07 6.03
C LEU A 63 -6.60 -5.02 5.11
N VAL A 64 -6.54 -5.70 3.96
CA VAL A 64 -7.59 -5.68 2.95
C VAL A 64 -8.74 -6.60 3.40
N PRO A 65 -9.98 -6.08 3.55
CA PRO A 65 -11.11 -6.91 3.95
C PRO A 65 -11.39 -8.02 2.93
N THR A 66 -11.61 -9.23 3.41
CA THR A 66 -11.91 -10.42 2.57
C THR A 66 -13.38 -10.81 2.59
N ARG A 67 -14.24 -10.02 3.27
CA ARG A 67 -15.69 -10.20 3.26
C ARG A 67 -16.27 -9.67 1.95
N TRP A 68 -17.18 -10.45 1.37
CA TRP A 68 -17.91 -10.14 0.12
C TRP A 68 -19.24 -9.45 0.41
#